data_AF-A0A929KZA3-F1
#
_entry.id   AF-A0A929KZA3-F1
#
_cell.length_a   1.000
_cell.length_b   1.000
_cell.length_c   1.000
_cell.angle_alpha   90.00
_cell.angle_beta   90.00
_cell.angle_gamma   90.00
#
_symmetry.space_group_name_H-M   'P 1'
#
loop_
_entity.id
_entity.type
_entity.pdbx_description
1 polymer ?
#
loop_
_entity_poly.entity_id
_entity_poly.type
_entity_poly.pdbx_seq_one_letter_code
_entity_poly.pdbx_strand_id
1 'polypeptide(L)'
;MKIKLIIILLLNLIILSSLKCRKDTTPEPVPDKTVEGLFLGVVGFNSTVYPKAMNNNITATYSAIDGLLNTVDQTALCYGVKTAIEQLKTLNSTQTLDQAFIVSFTDGLDNVSANFFTNVGQGAVIPYTADLLRNTSISNKPIKSYTIGFKGNGAVIDADLSYLAVNGQYLQANSSNINSIFQSIAQSLIATSQNISIVTNNVEIFASSPKYFRITFNTYSTPEFTGASTPFTIFAQMTNIDKKSPVFKVTSAKSSSVKFIGDDGTPISGTISTIISGGKPVEKATIPLENLSITSSNGQNLFVKDLSLSYKYNQNDYETDIEDTKGVKSIAKNVGVVLVLDCSTSLGNQFVPMKESSKKFIETLVNSVK
;
A
#
# COMPACT_ATOMS: atom_id res chain seq x y z
N MET A 1 -5.02 46.92 54.29
CA MET A 1 -4.12 46.66 55.44
C MET A 1 -3.94 45.15 55.55
N LYS A 2 -2.70 44.67 55.29
CA LYS A 2 -2.04 43.38 55.66
C LYS A 2 -2.80 42.03 55.56
N ILE A 3 -2.28 40.85 55.20
CA ILE A 3 -1.03 40.28 54.63
C ILE A 3 -1.34 38.77 54.40
N LYS A 4 -0.89 38.23 53.25
CA LYS A 4 -0.37 36.88 52.88
C LYS A 4 -0.79 35.53 53.57
N LEU A 5 -0.84 34.51 52.68
CA LEU A 5 -0.11 33.20 52.64
C LEU A 5 -0.82 31.86 53.02
N ILE A 6 -1.11 31.08 51.97
CA ILE A 6 -0.81 29.65 51.67
C ILE A 6 -0.46 28.70 52.83
N ILE A 7 -1.16 27.55 52.89
CA ILE A 7 -0.61 26.25 53.34
C ILE A 7 -1.14 25.09 52.45
N ILE A 8 -0.20 24.36 51.85
CA ILE A 8 -0.31 22.99 51.33
C ILE A 8 0.36 22.09 52.38
N LEU A 9 -0.20 20.93 52.77
CA LEU A 9 0.56 19.69 53.02
C LEU A 9 -0.30 18.44 53.25
N LEU A 10 -0.13 17.46 52.35
CA LEU A 10 0.05 16.01 52.54
C LEU A 10 -0.51 15.29 53.79
N LEU A 11 -1.32 14.24 53.54
CA LEU A 11 -1.24 12.97 54.27
C LEU A 11 -1.64 11.79 53.36
N ASN A 12 -0.66 10.94 53.04
CA ASN A 12 -0.83 9.57 52.55
C ASN A 12 -0.79 8.63 53.77
N LEU A 13 -1.60 7.54 53.78
CA LEU A 13 -1.16 6.12 53.74
C LEU A 13 -2.16 5.14 54.40
N ILE A 14 -2.28 3.95 53.77
CA ILE A 14 -2.77 2.62 54.24
C ILE A 14 -4.29 2.37 54.06
N ILE A 15 -4.85 1.60 53.12
CA ILE A 15 -4.63 0.24 52.51
C ILE A 15 -5.35 -0.93 53.22
N LEU A 16 -6.27 -1.56 52.45
CA LEU A 16 -6.93 -2.90 52.54
C LEU A 16 -7.95 -3.15 53.68
N SER A 17 -9.19 -3.63 53.45
CA SER A 17 -9.56 -4.77 52.59
C SER A 17 -11.07 -4.92 52.36
N SER A 18 -11.41 -5.59 51.25
CA SER A 18 -12.65 -6.35 50.95
C SER A 18 -13.87 -5.62 50.35
N LEU A 19 -14.01 -5.71 49.02
CA LEU A 19 -15.30 -6.03 48.38
C LEU A 19 -15.08 -6.70 47.01
N LYS A 20 -15.65 -7.89 46.88
CA LYS A 20 -15.60 -8.79 45.72
C LYS A 20 -16.42 -8.25 44.55
N CYS A 21 -15.90 -8.49 43.35
CA CYS A 21 -16.56 -8.81 42.08
C CYS A 21 -17.91 -8.15 41.73
N ARG A 22 -17.86 -7.27 40.71
CA ARG A 22 -18.62 -7.46 39.47
C ARG A 22 -17.87 -6.75 38.34
N LYS A 23 -17.09 -7.50 37.56
CA LYS A 23 -16.57 -7.03 36.26
C LYS A 23 -17.74 -7.10 35.28
N ASP A 24 -18.44 -5.98 35.12
CA ASP A 24 -19.19 -5.73 33.90
C ASP A 24 -18.15 -5.29 32.86
N THR A 25 -17.61 -6.26 32.12
CA THR A 25 -16.75 -5.99 30.97
C THR A 25 -17.61 -6.04 29.73
N THR A 26 -18.47 -5.03 29.57
CA THR A 26 -18.78 -4.57 28.22
C THR A 26 -17.65 -3.62 27.83
N PRO A 27 -16.83 -3.94 26.82
CA PRO A 27 -15.97 -2.92 26.24
C PRO A 27 -16.88 -1.81 25.71
N GLU A 28 -16.63 -0.56 26.12
CA GLU A 28 -17.21 0.58 25.42
C GLU A 28 -16.93 0.41 23.91
N PRO A 29 -17.92 0.65 23.04
CA PRO A 29 -17.71 0.54 21.60
C PRO A 29 -16.64 1.56 21.20
N VAL A 30 -15.50 1.05 20.75
CA VAL A 30 -14.49 1.85 20.06
C VAL A 30 -15.21 2.49 18.87
N PRO A 31 -15.25 3.83 18.74
CA PRO A 31 -15.98 4.48 17.66
C PRO A 31 -15.52 3.91 16.32
N ASP A 32 -16.49 3.53 15.48
CA ASP A 32 -16.28 2.95 14.16
C ASP A 32 -15.38 3.88 13.34
N LYS A 33 -14.10 3.50 13.25
CA LYS A 33 -13.13 4.26 12.49
C LYS A 33 -13.27 3.83 11.04
N THR A 34 -14.06 4.55 10.27
CA THR A 34 -14.10 4.40 8.81
C THR A 34 -13.03 5.25 8.17
N VAL A 35 -12.29 4.69 7.21
CA VAL A 35 -11.25 5.43 6.46
C VAL A 35 -11.63 5.47 4.99
N GLU A 36 -11.92 6.66 4.47
CA GLU A 36 -12.25 6.84 3.06
C GLU A 36 -11.07 6.41 2.18
N GLY A 37 -11.37 5.74 1.05
CA GLY A 37 -10.35 5.26 0.12
C GLY A 37 -9.53 4.06 0.59
N LEU A 38 -9.70 3.55 1.82
CA LEU A 38 -9.00 2.35 2.30
C LEU A 38 -9.99 1.22 2.62
N PHE A 39 -9.89 0.11 1.90
CA PHE A 39 -10.72 -1.07 2.07
C PHE A 39 -9.88 -2.28 2.46
N LEU A 40 -10.23 -2.93 3.56
CA LEU A 40 -9.46 -3.98 4.19
C LEU A 40 -10.26 -5.29 4.26
N GLY A 41 -9.66 -6.38 3.79
CA GLY A 41 -10.16 -7.74 3.94
C GLY A 41 -9.20 -8.61 4.76
N VAL A 42 -9.74 -9.69 5.32
CA VAL A 42 -8.95 -10.72 6.02
C VAL A 42 -9.40 -12.08 5.51
N VAL A 43 -8.46 -12.95 5.21
CA VAL A 43 -8.68 -14.36 4.92
C VAL A 43 -7.77 -15.15 5.86
N GLY A 44 -8.33 -15.66 6.95
CA GLY A 44 -7.64 -16.67 7.74
C GLY A 44 -7.68 -18.01 7.00
N PHE A 45 -6.67 -18.86 7.14
CA PHE A 45 -6.70 -20.19 6.53
C PHE A 45 -6.00 -21.24 7.37
N ASN A 46 -6.49 -22.48 7.31
CA ASN A 46 -5.81 -23.69 7.75
C ASN A 46 -6.18 -24.85 6.81
N SER A 47 -6.90 -25.88 7.28
CA SER A 47 -7.56 -26.86 6.41
C SER A 47 -8.75 -26.30 5.63
N THR A 48 -9.25 -25.13 6.02
CA THR A 48 -10.32 -24.36 5.35
C THR A 48 -9.96 -22.87 5.34
N VAL A 49 -10.80 -22.05 4.71
CA VAL A 49 -10.63 -20.58 4.65
C VAL A 49 -11.76 -19.86 5.41
N TYR A 50 -11.38 -18.80 6.13
CA TYR A 50 -12.27 -17.97 6.95
C TYR A 50 -12.25 -16.54 6.41
N PRO A 51 -13.01 -16.25 5.33
CA PRO A 51 -13.03 -14.93 4.73
C PRO A 51 -13.87 -13.95 5.57
N LYS A 52 -13.27 -12.81 5.92
CA LYS A 52 -13.99 -11.59 6.28
C LYS A 52 -14.01 -10.66 5.07
N ALA A 53 -15.21 -10.32 4.62
CA ALA A 53 -15.42 -9.44 3.48
C ALA A 53 -14.76 -8.07 3.66
N MET A 54 -14.26 -7.53 2.55
CA MET A 54 -13.62 -6.23 2.52
C MET A 54 -14.59 -5.10 2.87
N ASN A 55 -14.13 -4.16 3.70
CA ASN A 55 -14.87 -2.96 4.05
C ASN A 55 -13.88 -1.88 4.54
N ASN A 56 -14.37 -0.66 4.77
CA ASN A 56 -13.55 0.46 5.25
C ASN A 56 -13.64 0.67 6.77
N ASN A 57 -14.26 -0.25 7.51
CA ASN A 57 -14.39 -0.21 8.97
C ASN A 57 -13.22 -0.95 9.62
N ILE A 58 -12.30 -0.17 10.21
CA ILE A 58 -11.07 -0.69 10.82
C ILE A 58 -11.37 -1.60 12.02
N THR A 59 -12.39 -1.27 12.82
CA THR A 59 -12.82 -2.07 13.99
C THR A 59 -13.29 -3.45 13.56
N ALA A 60 -14.03 -3.54 12.45
CA ALA A 60 -14.49 -4.82 11.90
C ALA A 60 -13.32 -5.69 11.40
N THR A 61 -12.29 -5.08 10.80
CA THR A 61 -11.08 -5.78 10.39
C THR A 61 -10.28 -6.28 11.60
N TYR A 62 -10.11 -5.46 12.64
CA TYR A 62 -9.43 -5.87 13.88
C TYR A 62 -10.15 -7.03 14.56
N SER A 63 -11.48 -6.94 14.66
CA SER A 63 -12.30 -8.01 15.24
C SER A 63 -12.17 -9.32 14.45
N ALA A 64 -12.04 -9.25 13.12
CA ALA A 64 -11.83 -10.42 12.29
C ALA A 64 -10.46 -11.07 12.54
N ILE A 65 -9.39 -10.27 12.69
CA ILE A 65 -8.06 -10.78 13.06
C ILE A 65 -8.11 -11.41 14.44
N ASP A 66 -8.68 -10.71 15.43
CA ASP A 66 -8.78 -11.17 16.81
C ASP A 66 -9.61 -12.45 16.94
N GLY A 67 -10.60 -12.66 16.06
CA GLY A 67 -11.41 -13.86 15.98
C GLY A 67 -10.74 -15.08 15.33
N LEU A 68 -9.56 -14.94 14.70
CA LEU A 68 -8.84 -16.08 14.11
C LEU A 68 -8.36 -17.05 15.21
N LEU A 69 -8.47 -18.35 14.92
CA LEU A 69 -8.11 -19.47 15.81
C LEU A 69 -7.08 -20.39 15.15
N ASN A 70 -6.11 -20.90 15.92
CA ASN A 70 -5.09 -21.85 15.42
C ASN A 70 -5.33 -23.28 15.92
N THR A 71 -6.33 -23.96 15.35
CA THR A 71 -6.79 -25.27 15.88
C THR A 71 -6.48 -26.46 15.00
N VAL A 72 -5.92 -26.27 13.80
CA VAL A 72 -5.71 -27.34 12.81
C VAL A 72 -4.31 -27.25 12.20
N ASP A 73 -3.63 -28.38 12.04
CA ASP A 73 -2.27 -28.45 11.47
C ASP A 73 -2.25 -28.64 9.95
N GLN A 74 -2.86 -27.73 9.21
CA GLN A 74 -2.94 -27.77 7.75
C GLN A 74 -2.92 -26.34 7.19
N THR A 75 -2.48 -26.20 5.94
CA THR A 75 -2.17 -24.90 5.32
C THR A 75 -2.74 -24.84 3.89
N ALA A 76 -3.85 -24.13 3.74
CA ALA A 76 -4.52 -23.83 2.45
C ALA A 76 -4.13 -22.45 1.91
N LEU A 77 -2.83 -22.13 1.86
CA LEU A 77 -2.31 -20.82 1.49
C LEU A 77 -2.83 -20.36 0.11
N CYS A 78 -2.64 -21.16 -0.92
CA CYS A 78 -3.02 -20.84 -2.29
C CYS A 78 -4.53 -20.63 -2.45
N TYR A 79 -5.34 -21.43 -1.76
CA TYR A 79 -6.79 -21.23 -1.76
C TYR A 79 -7.19 -19.96 -0.99
N GLY A 80 -6.47 -19.63 0.09
CA GLY A 80 -6.57 -18.34 0.77
C GLY A 80 -6.28 -17.15 -0.16
N VAL A 81 -5.21 -17.23 -0.94
CA VAL A 81 -4.84 -16.22 -1.95
C VAL A 81 -5.92 -16.11 -3.05
N LYS A 82 -6.42 -17.24 -3.57
CA LYS A 82 -7.55 -17.23 -4.52
C LYS A 82 -8.77 -16.54 -3.92
N THR A 83 -9.07 -16.81 -2.65
CA THR A 83 -10.21 -16.19 -1.94
C THR A 83 -10.02 -14.67 -1.81
N ALA A 84 -8.79 -14.22 -1.53
CA ALA A 84 -8.47 -12.79 -1.51
C ALA A 84 -8.64 -12.11 -2.88
N ILE A 85 -8.25 -12.77 -3.98
CA ILE A 85 -8.51 -12.29 -5.34
C ILE A 85 -10.02 -12.08 -5.57
N GLU A 86 -10.84 -13.05 -5.17
CA GLU A 86 -12.30 -12.94 -5.35
C GLU A 86 -12.93 -11.85 -4.48
N GLN A 87 -12.41 -11.61 -3.26
CA GLN A 87 -12.84 -10.47 -2.45
C GLN A 87 -12.55 -9.14 -3.13
N LEU A 88 -11.35 -8.98 -3.70
CA LEU A 88 -10.96 -7.77 -4.44
C LEU A 88 -11.86 -7.55 -5.66
N LYS A 89 -12.13 -8.60 -6.45
CA LYS A 89 -13.07 -8.53 -7.59
C LYS A 89 -14.48 -8.13 -7.16
N THR A 90 -14.97 -8.74 -6.09
CA THR A 90 -16.32 -8.47 -5.55
C THR A 90 -16.44 -7.01 -5.12
N LEU A 91 -15.48 -6.50 -4.34
CA LEU A 91 -15.46 -5.10 -3.94
C LEU A 91 -15.37 -4.18 -5.18
N ASN A 92 -14.50 -4.52 -6.14
CA ASN A 92 -14.29 -3.71 -7.35
C ASN A 92 -15.54 -3.56 -8.23
N SER A 93 -16.48 -4.50 -8.14
CA SER A 93 -17.76 -4.42 -8.85
C SER A 93 -18.71 -3.34 -8.31
N THR A 94 -18.49 -2.91 -7.06
CA THR A 94 -19.33 -1.90 -6.37
C THR A 94 -18.57 -0.62 -6.07
N GLN A 95 -17.24 -0.70 -5.96
CA GLN A 95 -16.34 0.40 -5.68
C GLN A 95 -15.12 0.29 -6.58
N THR A 96 -14.92 1.20 -7.52
CA THR A 96 -13.72 1.17 -8.38
C THR A 96 -12.46 1.34 -7.53
N LEU A 97 -11.65 0.29 -7.45
CA LEU A 97 -10.34 0.31 -6.81
C LEU A 97 -9.27 0.81 -7.78
N ASP A 98 -8.42 1.69 -7.30
CA ASP A 98 -7.24 2.17 -8.00
C ASP A 98 -6.03 1.26 -7.81
N GLN A 99 -5.93 0.58 -6.67
CA GLN A 99 -4.90 -0.42 -6.39
C GLN A 99 -5.44 -1.56 -5.55
N ALA A 100 -4.87 -2.73 -5.79
CA ALA A 100 -5.23 -3.96 -5.13
C ALA A 100 -3.98 -4.68 -4.64
N PHE A 101 -3.97 -5.00 -3.34
CA PHE A 101 -2.85 -5.62 -2.66
C PHE A 101 -3.30 -6.89 -1.93
N ILE A 102 -2.46 -7.91 -1.98
CA ILE A 102 -2.58 -9.12 -1.17
C ILE A 102 -1.30 -9.26 -0.36
N VAL A 103 -1.42 -9.46 0.95
CA VAL A 103 -0.28 -9.72 1.84
C VAL A 103 -0.51 -11.05 2.51
N SER A 104 0.29 -12.05 2.16
CA SER A 104 0.16 -13.41 2.67
C SER A 104 1.24 -13.70 3.71
N PHE A 105 0.89 -14.40 4.78
CA PHE A 105 1.81 -14.86 5.81
C PHE A 105 1.61 -16.36 6.07
N THR A 106 2.70 -17.12 6.11
CA THR A 106 2.69 -18.56 6.42
C THR A 106 3.99 -18.99 7.11
N ASP A 107 3.94 -20.02 7.95
CA ASP A 107 5.14 -20.77 8.35
C ASP A 107 5.18 -22.19 7.76
N GLY A 108 4.15 -22.60 7.03
CA GLY A 108 4.00 -23.95 6.47
C GLY A 108 3.91 -23.99 4.94
N LEU A 109 4.10 -25.21 4.41
CA LEU A 109 3.89 -25.55 3.00
C LEU A 109 2.41 -25.53 2.70
N ASP A 110 2.03 -25.06 1.51
CA ASP A 110 0.70 -25.38 1.01
C ASP A 110 0.57 -26.89 0.87
N ASN A 111 -0.34 -27.49 1.63
CA ASN A 111 -0.52 -28.95 1.66
C ASN A 111 -1.96 -29.40 1.48
N VAL A 112 -2.92 -28.48 1.44
CA VAL A 112 -4.35 -28.81 1.31
C VAL A 112 -5.09 -27.99 0.27
N SER A 113 -4.47 -26.99 -0.38
CA SER A 113 -5.21 -26.17 -1.35
C SER A 113 -5.69 -26.97 -2.57
N ALA A 114 -5.02 -28.06 -2.96
CA ALA A 114 -5.49 -28.92 -4.05
C ALA A 114 -6.91 -29.49 -3.82
N ASN A 115 -7.33 -29.67 -2.56
CA ASN A 115 -8.67 -30.16 -2.24
C ASN A 115 -9.77 -29.17 -2.67
N PHE A 116 -9.42 -27.91 -2.88
CA PHE A 116 -10.34 -26.85 -3.26
C PHE A 116 -10.27 -26.49 -4.76
N PHE A 117 -9.20 -26.93 -5.44
CA PHE A 117 -9.05 -26.75 -6.87
C PHE A 117 -9.41 -28.05 -7.60
N THR A 118 -10.63 -28.12 -8.12
CA THR A 118 -11.21 -29.36 -8.69
C THR A 118 -10.37 -30.04 -9.77
N ASN A 119 -9.46 -29.32 -10.43
CA ASN A 119 -8.64 -29.83 -11.54
C ASN A 119 -7.14 -29.49 -11.41
N VAL A 120 -6.65 -29.18 -10.20
CA VAL A 120 -5.24 -28.81 -9.97
C VAL A 120 -4.65 -29.73 -8.91
N GLY A 121 -3.73 -30.61 -9.32
CA GLY A 121 -3.00 -31.47 -8.39
C GLY A 121 -2.03 -30.68 -7.50
N GLN A 122 -1.67 -31.22 -6.32
CA GLN A 122 -0.87 -30.51 -5.31
C GLN A 122 0.42 -29.88 -5.86
N GLY A 123 1.15 -30.60 -6.72
CA GLY A 123 2.39 -30.08 -7.33
C GLY A 123 2.20 -28.90 -8.30
N ALA A 124 0.96 -28.58 -8.69
CA ALA A 124 0.63 -27.50 -9.61
C ALA A 124 -0.13 -26.33 -8.93
N VAL A 125 -0.44 -26.42 -7.64
CA VAL A 125 -1.25 -25.41 -6.93
C VAL A 125 -0.52 -24.07 -6.85
N ILE A 126 0.77 -24.07 -6.50
CA ILE A 126 1.61 -22.87 -6.46
C ILE A 126 1.64 -22.17 -7.82
N PRO A 127 2.03 -22.85 -8.93
CA PRO A 127 2.08 -22.17 -10.22
C PRO A 127 0.71 -21.73 -10.73
N TYR A 128 -0.33 -22.53 -10.54
CA TYR A 128 -1.70 -22.15 -10.88
C TYR A 128 -2.14 -20.87 -10.15
N THR A 129 -1.84 -20.75 -8.86
CA THR A 129 -2.20 -19.57 -8.06
C THR A 129 -1.40 -18.34 -8.46
N ALA A 130 -0.12 -18.50 -8.79
CA ALA A 130 0.69 -17.41 -9.34
C ALA A 130 0.15 -16.93 -10.69
N ASP A 131 -0.31 -17.83 -11.55
CA ASP A 131 -0.95 -17.47 -12.82
C ASP A 131 -2.27 -16.73 -12.60
N LEU A 132 -3.08 -17.12 -11.60
CA LEU A 132 -4.27 -16.35 -11.21
C LEU A 132 -3.91 -14.92 -10.80
N LEU A 133 -2.84 -14.74 -10.01
CA LEU A 133 -2.35 -13.41 -9.62
C LEU A 133 -1.84 -12.59 -10.82
N ARG A 134 -1.12 -13.21 -11.76
CA ARG A 134 -0.59 -12.54 -12.96
C ARG A 134 -1.68 -12.13 -13.94
N ASN A 135 -2.68 -13.00 -14.12
CA ASN A 135 -3.71 -12.85 -15.14
C ASN A 135 -4.95 -12.08 -14.63
N THR A 136 -5.08 -11.89 -13.33
CA THR A 136 -6.17 -11.08 -12.77
C THR A 136 -5.78 -9.60 -12.73
N SER A 137 -6.69 -8.75 -13.21
CA SER A 137 -6.62 -7.31 -13.01
C SER A 137 -7.85 -6.80 -12.25
N ILE A 138 -7.64 -5.75 -11.47
CA ILE A 138 -8.67 -5.00 -10.75
C ILE A 138 -8.71 -3.61 -11.38
N SER A 139 -9.83 -3.25 -12.02
CA SER A 139 -9.95 -2.02 -12.82
C SER A 139 -8.84 -1.87 -13.86
N ASN A 140 -8.56 -2.95 -14.60
CA ASN A 140 -7.47 -3.06 -15.60
C ASN A 140 -6.05 -2.87 -15.04
N LYS A 141 -5.88 -2.92 -13.71
CA LYS A 141 -4.58 -2.77 -13.03
C LYS A 141 -4.17 -4.10 -12.38
N PRO A 142 -2.89 -4.47 -12.42
CA PRO A 142 -2.43 -5.73 -11.84
C PRO A 142 -2.54 -5.72 -10.31
N ILE A 143 -2.72 -6.91 -9.73
CA ILE A 143 -2.62 -7.12 -8.27
C ILE A 143 -1.15 -7.14 -7.87
N LYS A 144 -0.82 -6.52 -6.73
CA LYS A 144 0.49 -6.61 -6.08
C LYS A 144 0.40 -7.57 -4.89
N SER A 145 1.10 -8.69 -4.98
CA SER A 145 1.12 -9.75 -3.97
C SER A 145 2.45 -9.75 -3.22
N TYR A 146 2.39 -9.65 -1.90
CA TYR A 146 3.52 -9.80 -0.99
C TYR A 146 3.36 -11.10 -0.22
N THR A 147 4.46 -11.82 -0.02
CA THR A 147 4.47 -13.06 0.76
C THR A 147 5.49 -12.97 1.88
N ILE A 148 5.08 -13.40 3.06
CA ILE A 148 5.91 -13.47 4.26
C ILE A 148 6.06 -14.93 4.64
N GLY A 149 7.27 -15.46 4.51
CA GLY A 149 7.62 -16.81 4.95
C GLY A 149 8.25 -16.74 6.33
N PHE A 150 7.60 -17.33 7.33
CA PHE A 150 8.11 -17.34 8.69
C PHE A 150 8.96 -18.59 8.94
N LYS A 151 10.19 -18.41 9.40
CA LYS A 151 11.05 -19.49 9.88
C LYS A 151 10.59 -19.94 11.26
N GLY A 152 9.55 -20.75 11.28
CA GLY A 152 8.93 -21.34 12.47
C GLY A 152 9.15 -22.85 12.54
N ASN A 153 8.15 -23.55 13.08
CA ASN A 153 8.16 -25.01 13.15
C ASN A 153 7.71 -25.65 11.84
N GLY A 154 6.89 -24.95 11.05
CA GLY A 154 6.53 -25.40 9.72
C GLY A 154 7.71 -25.31 8.73
N ALA A 155 7.58 -26.06 7.63
CA ALA A 155 8.51 -25.96 6.52
C ALA A 155 8.01 -24.92 5.53
N VAL A 156 8.89 -24.01 5.09
CA VAL A 156 8.62 -23.09 3.97
C VAL A 156 9.58 -23.36 2.83
N ILE A 157 9.11 -23.23 1.59
CA ILE A 157 9.96 -23.24 0.40
C ILE A 157 10.02 -21.81 -0.13
N ASP A 158 11.18 -21.17 0.05
CA ASP A 158 11.40 -19.77 -0.34
C ASP A 158 11.07 -19.51 -1.83
N ALA A 159 11.36 -20.49 -2.69
CA ALA A 159 11.06 -20.41 -4.11
C ALA A 159 9.55 -20.34 -4.40
N ASP A 160 8.75 -21.11 -3.69
CA ASP A 160 7.29 -21.15 -3.86
C ASP A 160 6.66 -19.83 -3.40
N LEU A 161 7.08 -19.33 -2.23
CA LEU A 161 6.61 -18.04 -1.70
C LEU A 161 7.06 -16.88 -2.58
N SER A 162 8.28 -16.93 -3.14
CA SER A 162 8.76 -15.98 -4.14
C SER A 162 7.92 -16.03 -5.43
N TYR A 163 7.49 -17.21 -5.85
CA TYR A 163 6.66 -17.38 -7.04
C TYR A 163 5.27 -16.73 -6.88
N LEU A 164 4.72 -16.77 -5.66
CA LEU A 164 3.45 -16.14 -5.29
C LEU A 164 3.54 -14.61 -5.04
N ALA A 165 4.74 -14.04 -4.90
CA ALA A 165 4.95 -12.60 -4.69
C ALA A 165 4.85 -11.76 -5.98
N VAL A 166 3.81 -12.01 -6.79
CA VAL A 166 3.61 -11.39 -8.11
C VAL A 166 3.45 -9.86 -7.99
N ASN A 167 4.29 -9.11 -8.72
CA ASN A 167 4.35 -7.63 -8.67
C ASN A 167 4.59 -7.04 -7.27
N GLY A 168 5.00 -7.86 -6.31
CA GLY A 168 5.39 -7.45 -4.96
C GLY A 168 6.73 -8.09 -4.60
N GLN A 169 6.86 -8.51 -3.35
CA GLN A 169 8.12 -9.04 -2.83
C GLN A 169 7.87 -10.18 -1.83
N TYR A 170 8.76 -11.19 -1.88
CA TYR A 170 8.90 -12.19 -0.84
C TYR A 170 9.85 -11.71 0.25
N LEU A 171 9.43 -11.84 1.50
CA LEU A 171 10.19 -11.45 2.68
C LEU A 171 10.19 -12.58 3.70
N GLN A 172 11.37 -12.91 4.21
CA GLN A 172 11.52 -13.99 5.18
C GLN A 172 11.54 -13.44 6.61
N ALA A 173 10.57 -13.87 7.42
CA ALA A 173 10.40 -13.46 8.81
C ALA A 173 10.92 -14.51 9.82
N ASN A 174 11.17 -14.04 11.03
CA ASN A 174 11.41 -14.81 12.24
C ASN A 174 10.86 -14.03 13.44
N SER A 175 10.94 -14.60 14.64
CA SER A 175 10.35 -14.01 15.84
C SER A 175 10.89 -12.62 16.18
N SER A 176 12.11 -12.28 15.75
CA SER A 176 12.74 -10.98 16.03
C SER A 176 12.31 -9.86 15.08
N ASN A 177 11.89 -10.20 13.86
CA ASN A 177 11.68 -9.21 12.79
C ASN A 177 10.27 -9.25 12.15
N ILE A 178 9.39 -10.15 12.57
CA ILE A 178 8.03 -10.29 12.02
C ILE A 178 7.30 -8.95 11.93
N ASN A 179 7.28 -8.18 13.02
CA ASN A 179 6.63 -6.87 13.03
C ASN A 179 7.30 -5.90 12.04
N SER A 180 8.64 -5.84 11.99
CA SER A 180 9.34 -4.95 11.06
C SER A 180 9.10 -5.29 9.59
N ILE A 181 8.86 -6.55 9.25
CA ILE A 181 8.51 -6.98 7.88
C ILE A 181 7.09 -6.57 7.54
N PHE A 182 6.13 -6.78 8.43
CA PHE A 182 4.79 -6.24 8.23
C PHE A 182 4.85 -4.72 8.03
N GLN A 183 5.61 -4.00 8.86
CA GLN A 183 5.77 -2.56 8.69
C GLN A 183 6.41 -2.20 7.34
N SER A 184 7.48 -2.86 6.91
CA SER A 184 8.11 -2.53 5.62
C SER A 184 7.16 -2.75 4.44
N ILE A 185 6.29 -3.77 4.49
CA ILE A 185 5.25 -3.98 3.48
C ILE A 185 4.18 -2.87 3.55
N ALA A 186 3.70 -2.50 4.75
CA ALA A 186 2.73 -1.41 4.91
C ALA A 186 3.28 -0.12 4.30
N GLN A 187 4.52 0.19 4.61
CA GLN A 187 5.20 1.36 4.08
C GLN A 187 5.35 1.24 2.54
N SER A 188 5.78 0.09 2.01
CA SER A 188 5.83 -0.17 0.56
C SER A 188 4.48 0.05 -0.15
N LEU A 189 3.37 -0.37 0.47
CA LEU A 189 2.01 -0.11 -0.01
C LEU A 189 1.70 1.38 -0.05
N ILE A 190 2.06 2.12 1.01
CA ILE A 190 1.88 3.57 1.08
C ILE A 190 2.64 4.26 -0.04
N ALA A 191 3.93 3.93 -0.22
CA ALA A 191 4.78 4.50 -1.26
C ALA A 191 4.19 4.32 -2.66
N THR A 192 3.74 3.10 -2.95
CA THR A 192 3.18 2.77 -4.27
C THR A 192 1.74 3.25 -4.45
N SER A 193 1.03 3.60 -3.38
CA SER A 193 -0.34 4.11 -3.40
C SER A 193 -0.43 5.62 -3.65
N GLN A 194 0.68 6.36 -3.65
CA GLN A 194 0.66 7.81 -3.91
C GLN A 194 0.23 8.14 -5.35
N ASN A 195 -0.59 9.19 -5.51
CA ASN A 195 -0.84 9.81 -6.82
C ASN A 195 0.00 11.06 -6.92
N ILE A 196 0.85 11.12 -7.94
CA ILE A 196 1.67 12.29 -8.21
C ILE A 196 1.15 12.91 -9.50
N SER A 197 1.01 14.24 -9.52
CA SER A 197 0.69 14.96 -10.74
C SER A 197 1.69 16.08 -10.98
N ILE A 198 2.05 16.25 -12.24
CA ILE A 198 2.82 17.39 -12.72
C ILE A 198 1.81 18.49 -13.03
N VAL A 199 2.01 19.69 -12.49
CA VAL A 199 1.13 20.83 -12.73
C VAL A 199 1.94 21.96 -13.35
N THR A 200 1.49 22.45 -14.51
CA THR A 200 2.11 23.59 -15.22
C THR A 200 1.08 24.70 -15.42
N ASN A 201 1.50 25.94 -15.20
CA ASN A 201 0.69 27.13 -15.50
C ASN A 201 0.75 27.48 -16.99
N ASN A 202 1.73 26.94 -17.73
CA ASN A 202 1.77 27.09 -19.18
C ASN A 202 0.92 26.01 -19.85
N VAL A 203 -0.22 26.43 -20.39
CA VAL A 203 -1.15 25.58 -21.15
C VAL A 203 -1.01 25.76 -22.66
N GLU A 204 -0.32 26.79 -23.14
CA GLU A 204 -0.12 27.06 -24.58
C GLU A 204 1.14 26.38 -25.11
N ILE A 205 1.09 25.05 -25.20
CA ILE A 205 2.24 24.23 -25.63
C ILE A 205 1.97 23.63 -27.01
N PHE A 206 2.63 24.14 -28.05
CA PHE A 206 2.37 23.73 -29.43
C PHE A 206 3.26 22.58 -29.89
N ALA A 207 2.83 21.84 -30.91
CA ALA A 207 3.64 20.77 -31.51
C ALA A 207 4.97 21.27 -32.09
N SER A 208 5.01 22.51 -32.59
CA SER A 208 6.21 23.16 -33.11
C SER A 208 7.19 23.64 -32.03
N SER A 209 6.73 23.78 -30.78
CA SER A 209 7.58 24.13 -29.64
C SER A 209 7.12 23.39 -28.38
N PRO A 210 7.41 22.08 -28.31
CA PRO A 210 7.03 21.25 -27.18
C PRO A 210 7.81 21.66 -25.92
N LYS A 211 7.17 21.50 -24.75
CA LYS A 211 7.83 21.67 -23.44
C LYS A 211 8.47 20.34 -23.06
N TYR A 212 9.77 20.33 -22.81
CA TYR A 212 10.47 19.14 -22.31
C TYR A 212 10.65 19.24 -20.81
N PHE A 213 10.45 18.12 -20.13
CA PHE A 213 10.56 18.00 -18.69
C PHE A 213 11.70 17.06 -18.32
N ARG A 214 12.49 17.46 -17.32
CA ARG A 214 13.36 16.59 -16.54
C ARG A 214 12.78 16.52 -15.14
N ILE A 215 12.31 15.33 -14.77
CA ILE A 215 11.61 15.07 -13.52
C ILE A 215 12.50 14.18 -12.67
N THR A 216 12.88 14.66 -11.50
CA THR A 216 13.68 13.89 -10.54
C THR A 216 12.83 13.56 -9.33
N PHE A 217 12.61 12.28 -9.08
CA PHE A 217 11.98 11.75 -7.88
C PHE A 217 13.04 11.58 -6.81
N ASN A 218 12.91 12.30 -5.68
CA ASN A 218 13.81 12.13 -4.55
C ASN A 218 13.24 11.05 -3.63
N THR A 219 13.91 9.91 -3.60
CA THR A 219 13.38 8.71 -2.94
C THR A 219 14.20 8.24 -1.76
N TYR A 220 13.55 7.59 -0.81
CA TYR A 220 14.18 7.06 0.41
C TYR A 220 13.78 5.60 0.60
N SER A 221 14.60 4.84 1.32
CA SER A 221 14.29 3.45 1.69
C SER A 221 13.33 3.34 2.88
N THR A 222 13.06 4.46 3.56
CA THR A 222 12.21 4.55 4.76
C THR A 222 11.19 5.68 4.62
N PRO A 223 9.97 5.54 5.16
CA PRO A 223 8.92 6.58 5.08
C PRO A 223 9.20 7.79 5.98
N GLU A 224 10.07 7.65 6.98
CA GLU A 224 10.52 8.78 7.80
C GLU A 224 11.45 9.72 7.01
N PHE A 225 11.80 9.35 5.77
CA PHE A 225 12.69 10.09 4.88
C PHE A 225 14.05 10.38 5.52
N THR A 226 14.57 9.38 6.23
CA THR A 226 15.87 9.44 6.92
C THR A 226 16.95 8.75 6.09
N GLY A 227 18.19 9.24 6.19
CA GLY A 227 19.34 8.69 5.45
C GLY A 227 19.55 9.34 4.07
N ALA A 228 20.29 8.63 3.20
CA ALA A 228 20.64 9.13 1.88
C ALA A 228 19.49 8.98 0.89
N SER A 229 19.14 10.09 0.21
CA SER A 229 18.20 10.07 -0.92
C SER A 229 18.81 9.31 -2.10
N THR A 230 18.00 8.50 -2.77
CA THR A 230 18.31 7.88 -4.06
C THR A 230 17.47 8.55 -5.14
N PRO A 231 18.03 9.48 -5.94
CA PRO A 231 17.25 10.19 -6.96
C PRO A 231 17.05 9.33 -8.21
N PHE A 232 15.83 9.34 -8.76
CA PHE A 232 15.53 8.76 -10.07
C PHE A 232 15.06 9.84 -11.02
N THR A 233 15.63 9.91 -12.22
CA THR A 233 15.29 10.94 -13.20
C THR A 233 14.67 10.33 -14.44
N ILE A 234 13.54 10.90 -14.88
CA ILE A 234 12.94 10.62 -16.18
C ILE A 234 12.91 11.89 -17.03
N PHE A 235 12.89 11.69 -18.34
CA PHE A 235 12.72 12.76 -19.30
C PHE A 235 11.41 12.57 -20.05
N ALA A 236 10.72 13.67 -20.31
CA ALA A 236 9.44 13.65 -20.97
C ALA A 236 9.21 14.89 -21.83
N GLN A 237 8.18 14.81 -22.66
CA GLN A 237 7.75 15.85 -23.56
C GLN A 237 6.25 16.08 -23.37
N MET A 238 5.82 17.33 -23.39
CA MET A 238 4.42 17.72 -23.37
C MET A 238 4.08 18.54 -24.61
N THR A 239 2.88 18.32 -25.13
CA THR A 239 2.21 19.15 -26.14
C THR A 239 0.76 19.37 -25.72
N ASN A 240 0.12 20.40 -26.25
CA ASN A 240 -1.28 20.72 -26.01
C ASN A 240 -1.87 21.41 -27.25
N ILE A 241 -1.96 20.65 -28.35
CA ILE A 241 -2.26 21.17 -29.69
C ILE A 241 -3.66 21.80 -29.74
N ASP A 242 -4.62 21.25 -29.00
CA ASP A 242 -6.02 21.69 -28.98
C ASP A 242 -6.32 22.71 -27.86
N LYS A 243 -5.31 23.09 -27.07
CA LYS A 243 -5.41 23.93 -25.86
C LYS A 243 -6.38 23.39 -24.80
N LYS A 244 -6.73 22.10 -24.82
CA LYS A 244 -7.73 21.49 -23.93
C LYS A 244 -7.24 20.19 -23.31
N SER A 245 -6.50 19.40 -24.08
CA SER A 245 -6.13 18.02 -23.77
C SER A 245 -4.61 17.89 -23.89
N PRO A 246 -3.86 18.33 -22.87
CA PRO A 246 -2.42 18.21 -22.90
C PRO A 246 -2.02 16.74 -22.97
N VAL A 247 -1.05 16.44 -23.83
CA VAL A 247 -0.48 15.11 -24.05
C VAL A 247 0.93 15.11 -23.51
N PHE A 248 1.24 14.14 -22.66
CA PHE A 248 2.55 13.94 -22.06
C PHE A 248 3.13 12.59 -22.49
N LYS A 249 4.41 12.56 -22.83
CA LYS A 249 5.10 11.35 -23.28
C LYS A 249 6.48 11.24 -22.66
N VAL A 250 6.76 10.10 -22.03
CA VAL A 250 8.12 9.77 -21.55
C VAL A 250 9.03 9.56 -22.76
N THR A 251 10.18 10.23 -22.75
CA THR A 251 11.17 10.20 -23.84
C THR A 251 12.47 9.52 -23.43
N SER A 252 12.73 9.38 -22.13
CA SER A 252 13.81 8.53 -21.63
C SER A 252 13.54 7.05 -21.91
N ALA A 253 14.60 6.24 -21.99
CA ALA A 253 14.46 4.79 -22.05
C ALA A 253 13.69 4.27 -20.82
N LYS A 254 12.90 3.21 -21.02
CA LYS A 254 12.12 2.58 -19.95
C LYS A 254 13.03 2.17 -18.80
N SER A 255 12.73 2.68 -17.61
CA SER A 255 13.45 2.34 -16.38
C SER A 255 12.90 1.04 -15.79
N SER A 256 13.77 0.16 -15.33
CA SER A 256 13.34 -0.98 -14.50
C SER A 256 12.90 -0.53 -13.10
N SER A 257 13.41 0.62 -12.64
CA SER A 257 13.19 1.15 -11.31
C SER A 257 11.97 2.05 -11.19
N VAL A 258 11.61 2.83 -12.21
CA VAL A 258 10.46 3.76 -12.15
C VAL A 258 9.35 3.21 -13.04
N LYS A 259 8.21 2.88 -12.43
CA LYS A 259 7.04 2.32 -13.11
C LYS A 259 5.81 3.15 -12.84
N PHE A 260 5.04 3.45 -13.88
CA PHE A 260 3.74 4.10 -13.85
C PHE A 260 3.05 3.87 -15.20
N ILE A 261 1.76 4.20 -15.31
CA ILE A 261 1.05 4.08 -16.59
C ILE A 261 1.62 5.10 -17.58
N GLY A 262 2.18 4.62 -18.70
CA GLY A 262 2.85 5.44 -19.72
C GLY A 262 4.38 5.55 -19.57
N ASP A 263 4.98 4.81 -18.64
CA ASP A 263 6.44 4.73 -18.44
C ASP A 263 7.22 4.15 -19.64
N ASP A 264 6.51 3.50 -20.57
CA ASP A 264 7.01 2.94 -21.80
C ASP A 264 6.96 3.91 -22.99
N GLY A 265 6.58 5.16 -22.75
CA GLY A 265 6.40 6.18 -23.78
C GLY A 265 5.01 6.17 -24.43
N THR A 266 4.07 5.37 -23.93
CA THR A 266 2.65 5.53 -24.28
C THR A 266 2.16 6.91 -23.84
N PRO A 267 1.42 7.65 -24.69
CA PRO A 267 0.92 8.99 -24.33
C PRO A 267 0.00 8.98 -23.10
N ILE A 268 0.21 9.94 -22.21
CA ILE A 268 -0.61 10.21 -21.02
C ILE A 268 -1.42 11.48 -21.30
N SER A 269 -2.74 11.39 -21.16
CA SER A 269 -3.63 12.54 -21.26
C SER A 269 -3.70 13.29 -19.93
N GLY A 270 -3.46 14.60 -19.97
CA GLY A 270 -3.70 15.50 -18.85
C GLY A 270 -5.03 16.22 -18.96
N THR A 271 -5.29 17.10 -17.99
CA THR A 271 -6.50 17.92 -17.89
C THR A 271 -6.13 19.39 -17.72
N ILE A 272 -7.01 20.30 -18.15
CA ILE A 272 -6.90 21.73 -17.85
C ILE A 272 -7.99 22.11 -16.85
N SER A 273 -7.60 22.89 -15.85
CA SER A 273 -8.53 23.50 -14.88
C SER A 273 -8.24 24.99 -14.75
N THR A 274 -9.27 25.78 -14.49
CA THR A 274 -9.12 27.21 -14.20
C THR A 274 -9.26 27.42 -12.69
N ILE A 275 -8.25 28.00 -12.06
CA ILE A 275 -8.29 28.43 -10.65
C ILE A 275 -8.28 29.95 -10.56
N ILE A 276 -8.79 30.50 -9.46
CA ILE A 276 -8.66 31.93 -9.16
C ILE A 276 -7.43 32.12 -8.25
N SER A 277 -6.43 32.87 -8.72
CA SER A 277 -5.26 33.26 -7.94
C SER A 277 -5.14 34.78 -7.94
N GLY A 278 -5.14 35.40 -6.75
CA GLY A 278 -5.08 36.86 -6.64
C GLY A 278 -6.22 37.59 -7.36
N GLY A 279 -7.40 36.98 -7.46
CA GLY A 279 -8.57 37.54 -8.15
C GLY A 279 -8.55 37.41 -9.68
N LYS A 280 -7.55 36.71 -10.26
CA LYS A 280 -7.46 36.45 -11.71
C LYS A 280 -7.61 34.97 -12.02
N PRO A 281 -8.29 34.60 -13.13
CA PRO A 281 -8.31 33.23 -13.62
C PRO A 281 -6.91 32.84 -14.13
N VAL A 282 -6.44 31.69 -13.67
CA VAL A 282 -5.19 31.04 -14.09
C VAL A 282 -5.51 29.62 -14.53
N GLU A 283 -5.16 29.29 -15.77
CA GLU A 283 -5.30 27.92 -16.27
C GLU A 283 -4.10 27.07 -15.82
N LYS A 284 -4.40 25.85 -15.41
CA LYS A 284 -3.41 24.87 -14.97
C LYS A 284 -3.63 23.57 -15.73
N ALA A 285 -2.59 23.13 -16.44
CA ALA A 285 -2.56 21.77 -16.96
C ALA A 285 -2.02 20.82 -15.88
N THR A 286 -2.70 19.70 -15.71
CA THR A 286 -2.36 18.64 -14.75
C THR A 286 -2.13 17.34 -15.50
N ILE A 287 -0.93 16.77 -15.39
CA ILE A 287 -0.58 15.46 -15.92
C ILE A 287 -0.51 14.45 -14.77
N PRO A 288 -1.35 13.41 -14.76
CA PRO A 288 -1.30 12.39 -13.72
C PRO A 288 -0.20 11.35 -14.01
N LEU A 289 0.65 11.05 -13.03
CA LEU A 289 1.57 9.92 -13.04
C LEU A 289 0.95 8.77 -12.22
N GLU A 290 -0.01 8.09 -12.82
CA GLU A 290 -0.80 7.07 -12.13
C GLU A 290 -0.02 5.79 -11.85
N ASN A 291 -0.27 5.20 -10.67
CA ASN A 291 0.37 3.96 -10.21
C ASN A 291 1.91 4.06 -10.17
N LEU A 292 2.42 5.23 -9.79
CA LEU A 292 3.85 5.40 -9.57
C LEU A 292 4.37 4.42 -8.52
N SER A 293 5.38 3.66 -8.90
CA SER A 293 6.16 2.76 -8.06
C SER A 293 7.62 2.98 -8.40
N ILE A 294 8.45 3.18 -7.38
CA ILE A 294 9.90 3.31 -7.57
C ILE A 294 10.59 2.24 -6.75
N THR A 295 11.46 1.46 -7.38
CA THR A 295 12.23 0.38 -6.74
C THR A 295 13.72 0.60 -6.88
N SER A 296 14.48 0.33 -5.82
CA SER A 296 15.93 0.23 -5.88
C SER A 296 16.39 -0.97 -6.71
N SER A 297 17.70 -1.04 -6.99
CA SER A 297 18.32 -2.11 -7.77
C SER A 297 18.14 -3.52 -7.17
N ASN A 298 17.94 -3.62 -5.86
CA ASN A 298 17.64 -4.87 -5.15
C ASN A 298 16.14 -5.19 -5.08
N GLY A 299 15.27 -4.42 -5.75
CA GLY A 299 13.83 -4.65 -5.81
C GLY A 299 13.02 -4.13 -4.63
N GLN A 300 13.63 -3.43 -3.66
CA GLN A 300 12.89 -2.78 -2.57
C GLN A 300 12.13 -1.54 -3.09
N ASN A 301 10.85 -1.39 -2.70
CA ASN A 301 10.09 -0.17 -2.99
C ASN A 301 10.59 1.02 -2.17
N LEU A 302 10.65 2.19 -2.80
CA LEU A 302 11.17 3.44 -2.25
C LEU A 302 10.06 4.48 -2.11
N PHE A 303 10.19 5.33 -1.09
CA PHE A 303 9.25 6.40 -0.76
C PHE A 303 9.62 7.66 -1.52
N VAL A 304 8.69 8.20 -2.30
CA VAL A 304 8.88 9.52 -2.91
C VAL A 304 8.61 10.59 -1.85
N LYS A 305 9.65 11.32 -1.45
CA LYS A 305 9.52 12.47 -0.52
C LYS A 305 8.98 13.68 -1.25
N ASP A 306 9.60 13.99 -2.38
CA ASP A 306 9.29 15.11 -3.23
C ASP A 306 9.83 14.86 -4.64
N LEU A 307 9.51 15.81 -5.53
CA LEU A 307 10.00 15.83 -6.90
C LEU A 307 10.60 17.19 -7.20
N SER A 308 11.67 17.17 -7.98
CA SER A 308 12.24 18.35 -8.60
C SER A 308 11.88 18.36 -10.07
N LEU A 309 11.38 19.50 -10.56
CA LEU A 309 11.04 19.73 -11.95
C LEU A 309 12.00 20.75 -12.56
N SER A 310 12.48 20.45 -13.76
CA SER A 310 13.15 21.43 -14.61
C SER A 310 12.63 21.25 -16.03
N TYR A 311 12.56 22.35 -16.77
CA TYR A 311 11.99 22.35 -18.11
C TYR A 311 12.92 23.02 -19.10
N LYS A 312 12.63 22.80 -20.38
CA LYS A 312 13.18 23.59 -21.46
C LYS A 312 12.21 23.65 -22.63
N TYR A 313 12.43 24.63 -23.49
CA TYR A 313 11.86 24.68 -24.83
C TYR A 313 12.98 24.52 -25.85
N ASN A 314 12.72 23.74 -26.90
CA ASN A 314 13.65 23.54 -28.02
C ASN A 314 15.05 23.08 -27.55
N GLN A 315 16.12 23.65 -28.12
CA GLN A 315 17.52 23.28 -27.82
C GLN A 315 18.11 23.99 -26.59
N ASN A 316 17.30 24.73 -25.83
CA ASN A 316 17.79 25.47 -24.65
C ASN A 316 18.23 24.52 -23.53
N ASP A 317 18.93 25.07 -22.54
CA ASP A 317 19.29 24.36 -21.32
C ASP A 317 18.07 24.17 -20.41
N TYR A 318 18.16 23.18 -19.52
CA TYR A 318 17.13 22.94 -18.51
C TYR A 318 17.21 24.01 -17.42
N GLU A 319 16.12 24.73 -17.22
CA GLU A 319 15.98 25.73 -16.18
C GLU A 319 15.15 25.16 -15.01
N THR A 320 15.45 25.62 -13.80
CA THR A 320 14.67 25.23 -12.61
C THR A 320 13.33 25.94 -12.69
N ASP A 321 12.24 25.17 -12.68
CA ASP A 321 10.91 25.75 -12.78
C ASP A 321 10.48 26.30 -11.41
N ILE A 322 10.17 27.60 -11.37
CA ILE A 322 9.70 28.30 -10.16
C ILE A 322 8.17 28.36 -10.13
N GLU A 323 7.50 28.10 -11.27
CA GLU A 323 6.05 28.22 -11.46
C GLU A 323 5.32 26.88 -11.58
N ASP A 324 6.01 25.83 -12.05
CA ASP A 324 5.53 24.45 -12.10
C ASP A 324 5.61 23.83 -10.72
N THR A 325 4.46 23.86 -10.06
CA THR A 325 4.31 23.26 -8.74
C THR A 325 4.01 21.78 -8.83
N LYS A 326 4.39 21.03 -7.79
CA LYS A 326 3.89 19.69 -7.56
C LYS A 326 2.39 19.74 -7.22
N GLY A 327 1.58 18.96 -7.93
CA GLY A 327 0.30 18.50 -7.42
C GLY A 327 0.54 17.22 -6.63
N VAL A 328 1.01 17.31 -5.38
CA VAL A 328 0.99 16.14 -4.49
C VAL A 328 -0.40 16.09 -3.88
N LYS A 329 -1.26 15.22 -4.42
CA LYS A 329 -2.41 14.74 -3.64
C LYS A 329 -1.94 13.51 -2.88
N SER A 330 -1.81 13.65 -1.57
CA SER A 330 -1.83 12.50 -0.65
C SER A 330 -2.97 11.55 -1.05
N ILE A 331 -2.73 10.25 -0.91
CA ILE A 331 -3.56 9.11 -1.39
C ILE A 331 -5.04 9.49 -1.62
N ALA A 332 -5.38 9.85 -2.85
CA ALA A 332 -6.76 10.06 -3.31
C ALA A 332 -7.22 8.85 -4.15
N LYS A 333 -6.84 7.64 -3.71
CA LYS A 333 -7.08 6.37 -4.39
C LYS A 333 -7.98 5.50 -3.55
N ASN A 334 -8.86 4.74 -4.18
CA ASN A 334 -9.51 3.61 -3.54
C ASN A 334 -8.54 2.42 -3.54
N VAL A 335 -7.98 2.10 -2.38
CA VAL A 335 -7.01 1.03 -2.19
C VAL A 335 -7.68 -0.16 -1.50
N GLY A 336 -7.61 -1.33 -2.13
CA GLY A 336 -8.01 -2.60 -1.54
C GLY A 336 -6.81 -3.38 -1.03
N VAL A 337 -6.82 -3.80 0.24
CA VAL A 337 -5.79 -4.66 0.83
C VAL A 337 -6.44 -5.88 1.47
N VAL A 338 -5.97 -7.08 1.14
CA VAL A 338 -6.41 -8.32 1.80
C VAL A 338 -5.22 -8.97 2.51
N LEU A 339 -5.37 -9.19 3.82
CA LEU A 339 -4.44 -9.99 4.61
C LEU A 339 -4.82 -11.47 4.51
N VAL A 340 -3.90 -12.33 4.07
CA VAL A 340 -4.07 -13.77 3.96
C VAL A 340 -3.20 -14.43 5.04
N LEU A 341 -3.82 -14.86 6.14
CA LEU A 341 -3.12 -15.16 7.40
C LEU A 341 -3.23 -16.64 7.75
N ASP A 342 -2.08 -17.29 7.88
CA ASP A 342 -2.02 -18.68 8.31
C ASP A 342 -2.55 -18.82 9.75
N CYS A 343 -3.42 -19.82 9.93
CA CYS A 343 -4.09 -20.21 11.16
C CYS A 343 -3.78 -21.68 11.48
N SER A 344 -2.70 -22.23 10.91
CA SER A 344 -2.19 -23.55 11.22
C SER A 344 -1.64 -23.61 12.65
N THR A 345 -1.66 -24.80 13.26
CA THR A 345 -1.06 -25.01 14.59
C THR A 345 0.47 -24.97 14.58
N SER A 346 1.13 -25.17 13.43
CA SER A 346 2.59 -25.09 13.28
C SER A 346 3.17 -23.76 13.75
N LEU A 347 2.41 -22.67 13.59
CA LEU A 347 2.77 -21.34 14.10
C LEU A 347 3.02 -21.31 15.62
N GLY A 348 2.36 -22.18 16.39
CA GLY A 348 2.49 -22.24 17.84
C GLY A 348 2.43 -20.86 18.51
N ASN A 349 3.51 -20.51 19.22
CA ASN A 349 3.62 -19.24 19.96
C ASN A 349 3.71 -17.99 19.05
N GLN A 350 3.83 -18.16 17.73
CA GLN A 350 3.96 -17.06 16.76
C GLN A 350 2.61 -16.62 16.17
N PHE A 351 1.54 -17.36 16.44
CA PHE A 351 0.19 -17.01 16.01
C PHE A 351 -0.27 -15.65 16.57
N VAL A 352 -0.04 -15.42 17.87
CA VAL A 352 -0.37 -14.13 18.51
C VAL A 352 0.50 -12.97 17.98
N PRO A 353 1.84 -13.09 17.92
CA PRO A 353 2.71 -12.10 17.27
C PRO A 353 2.31 -11.75 15.82
N MET A 354 1.87 -12.74 15.03
CA MET A 354 1.36 -12.50 13.67
C MET A 354 0.11 -11.63 13.67
N LYS A 355 -0.87 -11.93 14.56
CA LYS A 355 -2.10 -11.13 14.70
C LYS A 355 -1.78 -9.68 15.10
N GLU A 356 -0.90 -9.49 16.07
CA GLU A 356 -0.49 -8.15 16.51
C GLU A 356 0.26 -7.37 15.42
N SER A 357 1.15 -8.04 14.68
CA SER A 357 1.86 -7.42 13.56
C SER A 357 0.92 -7.01 12.43
N SER A 358 -0.11 -7.83 12.17
CA SER A 358 -1.17 -7.55 11.19
C SER A 358 -2.01 -6.33 11.58
N LYS A 359 -2.36 -6.18 12.86
CA LYS A 359 -3.09 -4.99 13.35
C LYS A 359 -2.26 -3.72 13.25
N LYS A 360 -0.96 -3.80 13.57
CA LYS A 360 -0.02 -2.67 13.42
C LYS A 360 0.21 -2.30 11.94
N PHE A 361 0.27 -3.28 11.05
CA PHE A 361 0.30 -3.04 9.60
C PHE A 361 -0.89 -2.18 9.16
N ILE A 362 -2.10 -2.54 9.59
CA ILE A 362 -3.31 -1.77 9.30
C ILE A 362 -3.23 -0.36 9.91
N GLU A 363 -2.77 -0.23 11.15
CA GLU A 363 -2.63 1.07 11.81
C GLU A 363 -1.73 2.03 11.01
N THR A 364 -0.61 1.53 10.49
CA THR A 364 0.30 2.28 9.63
C THR A 364 -0.38 2.76 8.34
N LEU A 365 -1.15 1.89 7.67
CA LEU A 365 -1.93 2.30 6.49
C LEU A 365 -2.94 3.38 6.85
N VAL A 366 -3.70 3.19 7.92
CA VAL A 366 -4.74 4.14 8.37
C VAL A 366 -4.16 5.51 8.71
N ASN A 367 -2.99 5.56 9.34
CA ASN A 367 -2.34 6.82 9.69
C ASN A 367 -1.75 7.55 8.48
N SER A 368 -1.55 6.87 7.34
CA SER A 368 -1.06 7.48 6.09
C SER A 368 -2.14 8.17 5.24
N VAL A 369 -3.41 7.89 5.53
CA VAL A 369 -4.58 8.47 4.82
C VAL A 369 -5.09 9.74 5.52
N LYS A 370 -4.68 9.97 6.78
CA LYS A 370 -4.93 11.22 7.52
C LYS A 370 -3.99 12.32 7.04
#